data_AF-A0A7K0KXB8-F1
#
_entry.id   AF-A0A7K0KXB8-F1
#
_cell.length_a   1.000
_cell.length_b   1.000
_cell.length_c   1.000
_cell.angle_alpha   90.00
_cell.angle_beta   90.00
_cell.angle_gamma   90.00
#
_symmetry.space_group_name_H-M   'P 1'
#
loop_
_entity.id
_entity.type
_entity.pdbx_description
1 polymer ?
#
loop_
_entity_poly.entity_id
_entity_poly.type
_entity_poly.pdbx_seq_one_letter_code
_entity_poly.pdbx_strand_id
1 'polypeptide(L)' 'LCEVHLDRSWFGTRATVIEEITTARVAFITRLGEGVIPNESTVLQEGDLVHVVVLDKDLPSVEAALSRSPEAK' A
#
# COMPACT_ATOMS: atom_id res chain seq x y z
N LEU A 1 8.81 9.79 -0.22
CA LEU A 1 8.04 8.89 -1.11
C LEU A 1 8.80 7.57 -1.13
N CYS A 2 8.14 6.48 -0.79
CA CYS A 2 8.75 5.14 -0.75
C CYS A 2 7.91 4.18 -1.61
N GLU A 3 8.59 3.23 -2.24
CA GLU A 3 7.99 2.10 -2.94
C GLU A 3 7.89 0.92 -1.98
N VAL A 4 6.71 0.29 -1.93
CA VAL A 4 6.51 -0.85 -1.04
C VAL A 4 6.00 -2.05 -1.83
N HIS A 5 6.66 -3.18 -1.60
CA HIS A 5 6.19 -4.47 -2.05
C HIS A 5 5.23 -5.02 -1.01
N LEU A 6 3.99 -5.27 -1.41
CA LEU A 6 2.98 -5.82 -0.53
C LEU A 6 3.11 -7.34 -0.45
N ASP A 7 2.80 -7.89 0.72
CA ASP A 7 2.56 -9.33 0.83
C ASP A 7 1.32 -9.74 0.01
N ARG A 8 1.30 -10.98 -0.49
CA ARG A 8 0.20 -11.51 -1.33
C ARG A 8 -1.17 -11.45 -0.66
N SER A 9 -1.21 -11.47 0.67
CA SER A 9 -2.45 -11.34 1.46
C SER A 9 -3.16 -9.98 1.28
N TRP A 10 -2.50 -8.97 0.71
CA TRP A 10 -3.13 -7.68 0.38
C TRP A 10 -3.92 -7.70 -0.92
N PHE A 11 -3.75 -8.70 -1.78
CA PHE A 11 -4.47 -8.76 -3.05
C PHE A 11 -5.96 -8.98 -2.80
N GLY A 12 -6.80 -8.18 -3.47
CA GLY A 12 -8.24 -8.14 -3.21
C GLY A 12 -8.64 -7.17 -2.10
N THR A 13 -7.69 -6.57 -1.38
CA THR A 13 -7.95 -5.53 -0.39
C THR A 13 -8.02 -4.15 -1.04
N ARG A 14 -8.87 -3.25 -0.51
CA ARG A 14 -8.91 -1.85 -0.95
C ARG A 14 -7.61 -1.13 -0.58
N ALA A 15 -7.09 -0.31 -1.49
CA ALA A 15 -5.90 0.49 -1.23
C ALA A 15 -6.05 1.43 -0.02
N THR A 16 -7.27 1.88 0.29
CA THR A 16 -7.56 2.72 1.46
C THR A 16 -7.24 2.04 2.79
N VAL A 17 -7.24 0.70 2.85
CA VAL A 17 -6.91 -0.05 4.07
C VAL A 17 -5.48 0.24 4.51
N ILE A 18 -4.56 0.52 3.58
CA ILE A 18 -3.20 0.96 3.90
C ILE A 18 -3.22 2.22 4.76
N GLU A 19 -4.06 3.20 4.41
CA GLU A 19 -4.19 4.46 5.16
C GLU A 19 -4.98 4.29 6.46
N GLU A 20 -5.84 3.27 6.54
CA GLU A 20 -6.61 2.95 7.74
C GLU A 20 -5.76 2.29 8.84
N ILE A 21 -4.79 1.45 8.45
CA ILE A 21 -3.98 0.66 9.40
C ILE A 21 -2.54 1.17 9.55
N THR A 22 -2.11 2.13 8.73
CA THR A 22 -0.78 2.73 8.80
C THR A 22 -0.87 4.26 8.82
N THR A 23 0.24 4.92 9.13
CA THR A 23 0.34 6.39 9.03
C THR A 23 0.69 6.87 7.61
N ALA A 24 0.83 5.95 6.66
CA ALA A 24 1.17 6.27 5.28
C ALA A 24 -0.07 6.62 4.45
N ARG A 25 0.16 7.35 3.36
CA ARG A 25 -0.86 7.65 2.34
C ARG A 25 -0.44 7.10 1.00
N VAL A 26 -1.36 6.51 0.26
CA VAL A 26 -1.07 5.99 -1.08
C VAL A 26 -1.05 7.18 -2.05
N ALA A 27 0.10 7.40 -2.70
CA ALA A 27 0.24 8.47 -3.68
C ALA A 27 -0.28 8.03 -5.05
N PHE A 28 0.23 6.92 -5.55
CA PHE A 28 -0.20 6.27 -6.78
C PHE A 28 0.26 4.81 -6.79
N ILE A 29 -0.31 4.03 -7.70
CA ILE A 29 0.02 2.63 -7.92
C ILE A 29 0.56 2.51 -9.35
N THR A 30 1.66 1.80 -9.55
CA THR A 30 2.09 1.40 -10.89
C THR A 30 1.54 0.02 -11.18
N ARG A 31 0.69 -0.11 -12.20
CA ARG A 31 0.06 -1.36 -12.64
C ARG A 31 0.38 -1.59 -14.11
N LEU A 32 1.04 -2.72 -14.41
CA LEU A 32 1.47 -3.06 -15.77
C LEU A 32 2.30 -1.94 -16.45
N GLY A 33 3.07 -1.19 -15.65
CA GLY A 33 3.86 -0.05 -16.12
C GLY A 33 3.10 1.27 -16.25
N GLU A 34 1.80 1.30 -15.98
CA GLU A 34 0.98 2.52 -16.01
C GLU A 34 0.69 3.04 -14.59
N GLY A 35 0.77 4.36 -14.42
CA GLY A 35 0.44 5.02 -13.15
C GLY A 35 -1.08 5.16 -12.97
N VAL A 36 -1.59 4.67 -11.86
CA VAL A 36 -3.00 4.74 -11.45
C VAL A 36 -3.11 5.57 -10.18
N ILE A 37 -3.96 6.59 -10.21
CA ILE A 37 -4.34 7.34 -9.01
C ILE A 37 -5.46 6.56 -8.29
N PRO A 38 -5.21 6.03 -7.08
CA PRO A 38 -6.21 5.24 -6.39
C PRO A 38 -7.38 6.12 -5.93
N ASN A 39 -8.56 5.51 -5.88
CA ASN A 39 -9.76 6.05 -5.26
C ASN A 39 -10.27 5.05 -4.20
N GLU A 40 -11.40 5.38 -3.57
CA GLU A 40 -12.03 4.58 -2.51
C GLU A 40 -12.43 3.15 -2.92
N SER A 41 -12.57 2.89 -4.22
CA SER A 41 -12.90 1.59 -4.81
C SER A 41 -11.69 0.88 -5.41
N THR A 42 -10.48 1.47 -5.35
CA THR A 42 -9.29 0.84 -5.90
C THR A 42 -8.89 -0.37 -5.08
N VAL A 43 -8.88 -1.53 -5.73
CA VAL A 43 -8.47 -2.81 -5.15
C VAL A 43 -7.05 -3.15 -5.62
N LEU A 44 -6.23 -3.56 -4.67
CA LEU A 44 -4.86 -4.01 -4.87
C LEU A 44 -4.83 -5.36 -5.58
N GLN A 45 -3.93 -5.51 -6.54
CA GLN A 45 -3.82 -6.65 -7.43
C GLN A 45 -2.40 -7.22 -7.44
N GLU A 46 -2.27 -8.45 -7.92
CA GLU A 46 -0.97 -9.04 -8.17
C GLU A 46 -0.20 -8.23 -9.22
N GLY A 47 1.06 -7.93 -8.93
CA GLY A 47 1.93 -7.13 -9.81
C GLY A 47 1.78 -5.62 -9.63
N ASP A 48 0.90 -5.15 -8.73
CA ASP A 48 0.88 -3.74 -8.34
C ASP A 48 2.15 -3.36 -7.60
N LEU A 49 2.65 -2.18 -7.92
CA LEU A 49 3.70 -1.52 -7.17
C LEU A 49 3.12 -0.28 -6.50
N VAL A 50 3.08 -0.29 -5.17
CA VAL A 50 2.42 0.77 -4.40
C VAL A 50 3.44 1.80 -3.97
N HIS A 51 3.16 3.06 -4.26
CA HIS A 51 3.98 4.18 -3.81
C HIS A 51 3.27 4.97 -2.74
N VAL A 52 3.92 5.08 -1.58
CA VAL A 52 3.35 5.71 -0.40
C VAL A 52 4.16 6.92 0.05
N VAL A 53 3.45 7.90 0.60
CA VAL A 53 4.03 9.01 1.35
C VAL A 53 3.91 8.69 2.83
N VAL A 54 5.04 8.74 3.51
CA VAL A 54 5.18 8.47 4.94
C VAL A 54 6.26 9.39 5.50
N LEU A 55 6.16 9.74 6.78
CA LEU A 55 7.23 10.44 7.48
C LEU A 55 8.38 9.46 7.75
N ASP A 56 9.64 9.90 7.55
CA ASP A 56 10.81 9.02 7.71
C ASP A 56 10.85 8.26 9.05
N LYS A 57 10.41 8.91 10.13
CA LYS A 57 10.34 8.30 11.47
C LYS A 57 9.38 7.10 11.56
N ASP A 58 8.36 7.05 10.71
CA ASP A 58 7.32 6.03 10.73
C ASP A 58 7.56 4.93 9.69
N LEU A 59 8.50 5.15 8.75
CA LEU A 59 8.81 4.23 7.65
C LEU A 59 9.05 2.78 8.12
N PRO A 60 9.86 2.50 9.15
CA PRO A 60 10.09 1.11 9.59
C PRO A 60 8.81 0.41 10.09
N SER A 61 7.90 1.16 10.71
CA SER A 61 6.62 0.63 11.20
C SER A 61 5.68 0.32 10.05
N VAL A 62 5.62 1.22 9.06
CA VAL A 62 4.81 1.06 7.85
C VAL A 62 5.28 -0.13 7.01
N GLU A 63 6.59 -0.25 6.76
CA GLU A 63 7.15 -1.40 6.05
C GLU A 63 6.82 -2.73 6.75
N ALA A 64 6.95 -2.77 8.09
CA ALA A 64 6.61 -3.94 8.88
C ALA A 64 5.11 -4.29 8.82
N ALA A 65 4.22 -3.28 8.75
CA ALA A 65 2.79 -3.50 8.61
C ALA A 65 2.42 -4.03 7.21
N LEU A 66 3.00 -3.45 6.15
CA LEU A 66 2.74 -3.82 4.76
C LEU A 66 3.35 -5.18 4.36
N SER A 67 4.35 -5.65 5.11
CA SER A 67 4.94 -6.99 4.96
C SER A 67 4.12 -8.11 5.63
N ARG A 68 3.00 -7.79 6.28
CA ARG A 68 2.09 -8.74 6.94
C ARG A 68 0.69 -8.64 6.35
N SER A 69 -0.18 -9.59 6.69
CA SER A 69 -1.59 -9.55 6.27
C SER A 69 -2.32 -8.32 6.81
N PRO A 70 -3.18 -7.66 6.00
CA PRO A 70 -3.98 -6.52 6.43
C PRO A 70 -4.99 -6.87 7.55
N GLU A 71 -5.27 -8.15 7.77
CA GLU A 71 -6.13 -8.63 8.87
C GLU A 71 -5.40 -8.74 10.23
N ALA A 72 -4.08 -8.56 10.26
CA ALA A 72 -3.30 -8.64 11.49
C ALA A 72 -3.54 -7.40 12.37
N LYS A 73 -4.58 -7.47 13.21
CA LYS A 73 -4.68 -6.65 14.43
C LYS A 73 -3.71 -7.13 15.51
#